data_AF-A0A538NS36-F1
#
_entry.id   AF-A0A538NS36-F1
#
_cell.length_a   1.000
_cell.length_b   1.000
_cell.length_c   1.000
_cell.angle_alpha   90.00
_cell.angle_beta   90.00
_cell.angle_gamma   90.00
#
_symmetry.space_group_name_H-M   'P 1'
#
loop_
_entity.id
_entity.type
_entity.pdbx_description
1 polymer ?
#
loop_
_entity_poly.entity_id
_entity_poly.type
_entity_poly.pdbx_seq_one_letter_code
_entity_poly.pdbx_strand_id
1 'polypeptide(L)'
;DDFPALNLARRAGETGGTLPAVMNASNEMAVAAFLDQQVRFPDIWRIVEEVMNRHTSVAHPDLDAILQADQWARAEAARFVKSLNR
;
A
#
# COMPACT_ATOMS: atom_id res chain seq x y z
N ASP A 1 15.03 -11.41 -6.49
CA ASP A 1 15.09 -10.46 -5.38
C ASP A 1 14.50 -11.05 -4.12
N ASP A 2 15.29 -11.07 -3.06
CA ASP A 2 14.91 -11.64 -1.76
C ASP A 2 14.03 -10.70 -0.93
N PHE A 3 14.08 -9.39 -1.22
CA PHE A 3 13.39 -8.34 -0.46
C PHE A 3 12.63 -7.35 -1.36
N PRO A 4 11.55 -7.79 -2.04
CA PRO A 4 10.81 -6.95 -2.99
C PRO A 4 10.23 -5.67 -2.38
N ALA A 5 9.90 -5.67 -1.08
CA ALA A 5 9.41 -4.50 -0.37
C ALA A 5 10.39 -3.32 -0.35
N LEU A 6 11.71 -3.57 -0.41
CA LEU A 6 12.70 -2.49 -0.48
C LEU A 6 12.61 -1.71 -1.80
N ASN A 7 12.31 -2.39 -2.91
CA ASN A 7 12.08 -1.73 -4.20
C ASN A 7 10.84 -0.85 -4.17
N LEU A 8 9.77 -1.28 -3.47
CA LEU A 8 8.55 -0.49 -3.30
C LEU A 8 8.79 0.76 -2.43
N ALA A 9 9.52 0.61 -1.32
CA ALA A 9 9.91 1.74 -0.47
C ALA A 9 10.77 2.76 -1.22
N ARG A 10 11.75 2.29 -2.01
CA ARG A 10 12.57 3.14 -2.87
C ARG A 10 11.71 3.89 -3.89
N ARG A 11 10.81 3.20 -4.61
CA ARG A 11 9.88 3.82 -5.56
C ARG A 11 9.02 4.89 -4.88
N ALA A 12 8.48 4.62 -3.70
CA ALA A 12 7.69 5.58 -2.95
C ALA A 12 8.50 6.83 -2.58
N GLY A 13 9.72 6.65 -2.06
CA GLY A 13 10.63 7.73 -1.70
C GLY A 13 11.09 8.58 -2.90
N GLU A 14 11.41 7.95 -4.03
CA GLU A 14 11.81 8.65 -5.27
C GLU A 14 10.64 9.41 -5.91
N THR A 15 9.42 8.86 -5.85
CA THR A 15 8.23 9.52 -6.41
C THR A 15 7.75 10.67 -5.53
N GLY A 16 7.84 10.51 -4.21
CA GLY A 16 7.35 11.50 -3.25
C GLY A 16 5.84 11.76 -3.35
N GLY A 17 5.43 12.97 -2.98
CA GLY A 17 4.02 13.36 -2.94
C GLY A 17 3.22 12.47 -1.99
N THR A 18 2.06 12.01 -2.44
CA THR A 18 1.18 11.12 -1.64
C THR A 18 1.56 9.64 -1.68
N LEU A 19 2.46 9.20 -2.58
CA LEU A 19 2.75 7.78 -2.76
C LEU A 19 3.37 7.09 -1.51
N PRO A 20 4.24 7.74 -0.71
CA PRO A 20 4.71 7.19 0.55
C PRO A 20 3.60 6.87 1.55
N ALA A 21 2.60 7.76 1.67
CA ALA A 21 1.46 7.54 2.56
C ALA A 21 0.63 6.32 2.11
N VAL A 22 0.40 6.20 0.80
CA VAL A 22 -0.28 5.05 0.20
C VAL A 22 0.47 3.75 0.45
N MET A 23 1.79 3.74 0.24
CA MET A 23 2.63 2.56 0.51
C MET A 23 2.54 2.15 1.99
N ASN A 24 2.67 3.11 2.91
CA ASN A 24 2.63 2.83 4.35
C ASN A 24 1.26 2.26 4.78
N ALA A 25 0.18 2.94 4.39
CA ALA A 25 -1.19 2.52 4.69
C ALA A 25 -1.50 1.12 4.15
N SER A 26 -1.08 0.84 2.91
CA SER A 26 -1.25 -0.48 2.29
C SER A 26 -0.48 -1.56 3.02
N ASN A 27 0.75 -1.26 3.46
CA ASN A 27 1.59 -2.18 4.21
C ASN A 27 0.97 -2.52 5.57
N GLU A 28 0.47 -1.52 6.31
CA GLU A 28 -0.22 -1.74 7.59
C GLU A 28 -1.42 -2.68 7.43
N MET A 29 -2.26 -2.46 6.42
CA MET A 29 -3.42 -3.31 6.15
C MET A 29 -3.01 -4.73 5.74
N ALA A 30 -1.99 -4.87 4.90
CA ALA A 30 -1.53 -6.17 4.43
C ALA A 30 -0.83 -6.98 5.53
N VAL A 31 -0.03 -6.33 6.38
CA VAL A 31 0.59 -6.97 7.56
C VAL A 31 -0.48 -7.39 8.57
N ALA A 32 -1.48 -6.54 8.84
CA ALA A 32 -2.59 -6.92 9.73
C ALA A 32 -3.33 -8.15 9.18
N ALA A 33 -3.65 -8.17 7.88
CA ALA A 33 -4.26 -9.34 7.25
C ALA A 33 -3.38 -10.60 7.31
N PHE A 34 -2.06 -10.46 7.19
CA PHE A 34 -1.13 -11.58 7.36
C PHE A 34 -1.14 -12.12 8.80
N LEU A 35 -1.11 -11.23 9.80
CA LEU A 35 -1.16 -11.60 11.22
C LEU A 35 -2.49 -12.29 11.56
N ASP A 36 -3.59 -11.86 10.94
CA ASP A 36 -4.91 -12.48 11.05
C ASP A 36 -5.06 -13.75 10.18
N GLN A 37 -3.97 -14.26 9.59
CA GLN A 37 -3.94 -15.44 8.73
C GLN A 37 -4.86 -15.37 7.49
N GLN A 38 -5.24 -14.16 7.07
CA GLN A 38 -6.09 -13.93 5.90
C GLN A 38 -5.28 -13.96 4.61
N VAL A 39 -3.99 -13.67 4.63
CA VAL A 39 -3.12 -13.69 3.44
C VAL A 39 -1.78 -14.33 3.77
N ARG A 40 -1.03 -14.78 2.76
CA ARG A 40 0.30 -15.36 2.96
C ARG A 40 1.36 -14.27 3.01
N PHE A 41 2.53 -14.59 3.56
CA PHE A 41 3.64 -13.64 3.67
C PHE A 41 3.99 -12.94 2.33
N PRO A 42 4.06 -13.62 1.17
CA PRO A 42 4.33 -12.95 -0.11
C PRO A 42 3.22 -12.04 -0.61
N ASP A 43 2.00 -12.21 -0.10
CA ASP A 43 0.87 -11.38 -0.52
C ASP A 43 0.98 -9.97 0.07
N ILE A 44 1.80 -9.76 1.12
CA ILE A 44 2.05 -8.43 1.71
C ILE A 44 2.55 -7.46 0.64
N TRP A 45 3.68 -7.76 -0.02
CA TRP A 45 4.24 -6.84 -1.01
C TRP A 45 3.43 -6.80 -2.31
N ARG A 46 2.70 -7.88 -2.66
CA ARG A 46 1.78 -7.87 -3.81
C ARG A 46 0.62 -6.90 -3.61
N ILE A 47 0.02 -6.88 -2.42
CA ILE A 47 -1.05 -5.94 -2.07
C ILE A 47 -0.51 -4.51 -2.11
N VAL A 48 0.64 -4.26 -1.48
CA VAL A 48 1.26 -2.93 -1.45
C VAL A 48 1.56 -2.43 -2.87
N GLU A 49 2.19 -3.25 -3.71
CA GLU A 49 2.52 -2.90 -5.08
C GLU A 49 1.27 -2.54 -5.90
N GLU A 50 0.22 -3.34 -5.78
CA GLU A 50 -1.00 -3.16 -6.55
C GLU A 50 -1.78 -1.90 -6.13
N VAL A 51 -1.86 -1.62 -4.82
CA VAL A 51 -2.48 -0.37 -4.34
C VAL A 51 -1.65 0.85 -4.77
N MET A 52 -0.32 0.76 -4.71
CA MET A 52 0.56 1.81 -5.24
C MET A 52 0.38 2.04 -6.74
N ASN A 53 0.16 0.98 -7.52
CA ASN A 53 -0.04 1.07 -8.97
C ASN A 53 -1.38 1.73 -9.36
N ARG A 54 -2.41 1.59 -8.52
CA ARG A 54 -3.73 2.20 -8.75
C ARG A 54 -3.81 3.65 -8.31
N HIS A 55 -2.87 4.10 -7.47
CA HIS A 55 -2.90 5.45 -6.93
C HIS A 55 -2.48 6.49 -7.97
N THR A 56 -3.23 7.59 -8.05
CA THR A 56 -2.79 8.78 -8.78
C THR A 56 -2.13 9.73 -7.79
N SER A 57 -0.79 9.82 -7.84
CA SER A 57 -0.05 10.61 -6.84
C SER A 57 -0.26 12.11 -7.01
N VAL A 58 -0.55 12.80 -5.90
CA VAL A 58 -0.48 14.26 -5.79
C VAL A 58 0.94 14.64 -5.39
N ALA A 59 1.64 15.40 -6.24
CA ALA A 59 3.07 15.69 -6.07
C ALA A 59 3.39 16.62 -4.89
N HIS A 60 2.55 17.63 -4.64
CA HIS A 60 2.72 18.62 -3.57
C HIS A 60 1.46 18.64 -2.69
N PRO A 61 1.23 17.59 -1.88
CA PRO A 61 0.02 17.49 -1.09
C PRO A 61 0.10 18.38 0.14
N ASP A 62 -1.06 18.90 0.55
CA ASP A 62 -1.27 19.37 1.91
C ASP A 62 -1.60 18.18 2.84
N LEU A 63 -1.85 18.49 4.11
CA LEU A 63 -2.18 17.46 5.10
C LEU A 63 -3.45 16.69 4.72
N ASP A 64 -4.49 17.38 4.23
CA ASP A 64 -5.76 16.75 3.88
C ASP A 64 -5.59 15.77 2.71
N ALA A 65 -4.81 16.13 1.68
CA ALA A 65 -4.50 15.24 0.58
C ALA A 65 -3.71 14.00 1.03
N ILE A 66 -2.80 14.13 2.00
CA ILE A 66 -2.09 12.98 2.59
C ILE A 66 -3.06 12.06 3.33
N LEU A 67 -3.94 12.62 4.16
CA LEU A 67 -4.92 11.86 4.94
C LEU A 67 -5.94 11.15 4.02
N GLN A 68 -6.38 11.81 2.96
CA GLN A 68 -7.27 11.21 1.96
C GLN A 68 -6.58 10.07 1.21
N ALA A 69 -5.30 10.22 0.86
CA ALA A 69 -4.53 9.16 0.21
C ALA A 69 -4.32 7.95 1.13
N ASP A 70 -4.05 8.15 2.42
CA ASP A 70 -3.99 7.08 3.43
C ASP A 70 -5.34 6.33 3.51
N GLN A 71 -6.45 7.06 3.70
CA GLN A 71 -7.78 6.44 3.82
C GLN A 71 -8.17 5.67 2.55
N TRP A 72 -7.89 6.23 1.37
CA TRP A 72 -8.11 5.57 0.09
C TRP A 72 -7.29 4.28 -0.01
N ALA A 73 -6.01 4.32 0.36
CA ALA A 73 -5.12 3.15 0.32
C ALA A 73 -5.58 2.04 1.26
N ARG A 74 -6.06 2.39 2.46
CA ARG A 74 -6.64 1.40 3.40
C ARG A 74 -7.87 0.73 2.81
N ALA A 75 -8.75 1.49 2.18
CA ALA A 75 -9.95 0.97 1.54
C ALA A 75 -9.61 0.04 0.36
N GLU A 76 -8.63 0.42 -0.47
CA GLU A 76 -8.22 -0.37 -1.63
C GLU A 76 -7.46 -1.65 -1.23
N ALA A 77 -6.56 -1.57 -0.24
CA ALA A 77 -5.89 -2.74 0.32
C ALA A 77 -6.91 -3.74 0.92
N ALA A 78 -7.92 -3.26 1.64
CA ALA A 78 -8.98 -4.11 2.19
C ALA A 78 -9.81 -4.81 1.10
N ARG A 79 -10.04 -4.16 -0.06
CA ARG A 79 -10.68 -4.81 -1.22
C ARG A 79 -9.80 -5.90 -1.79
N PHE A 80 -8.49 -5.66 -1.88
CA PHE A 80 -7.53 -6.65 -2.36
C PHE A 80 -7.47 -7.89 -1.47
N VAL A 81 -7.32 -7.70 -0.16
CA VAL A 81 -7.36 -8.80 0.82
C VAL A 81 -8.61 -9.66 0.64
N LYS A 82 -9.79 -9.04 0.51
CA LYS A 82 -11.05 -9.76 0.28
C LYS A 82 -11.08 -10.54 -1.04
N SER A 83 -10.39 -10.05 -2.08
CA SER A 83 -10.35 -10.72 -3.38
C SER A 83 -9.47 -11.98 -3.39
N LEU A 84 -8.44 -12.05 -2.53
CA LEU A 84 -7.57 -13.21 -2.38
C LEU A 84 -8.21 -14.36 -1.60
N ASN A 85 -9.27 -14.06 -0.84
CA ASN A 85 -10.00 -15.00 0.01
C ASN A 85 -11.26 -15.58 -0.64
N ARG A 86 -11.50 -15.25 -1.92
CA ARG A 86 -12.57 -15.83 -2.74
C ARG A 86 -12.01 -16.96 -3.58
#